data_AF-A0AAV9EA68-F1
#
_entry.id   AF-A0AAV9EA68-F1
#
_cell.length_a   1.000
_cell.length_b   1.000
_cell.length_c   1.000
_cell.angle_alpha   90.00
_cell.angle_beta   90.00
_cell.angle_gamma   90.00
#
_symmetry.space_group_name_H-M   'P 1'
#
loop_
_entity.id
_entity.type
_entity.pdbx_description
1 polymer ?
#
loop_
_entity_poly.entity_id
_entity_poly.type
_entity_poly.pdbx_seq_one_letter_code
_entity_poly.pdbx_strand_id
1 'polypeptide(L)'
;MAYENALSSSPPPLGPTPQPVMNITRKVDYQLERLEAELKRSRIAIREAAQQKNHTIHIEDEDYVPNGPIYRNANAFHRSYLEMEKKFKIYIYPEGEPPLFHDGPCQSIYSMEGRFIHDIQKKNRFTTNDPEKAHGPHVSWAIPYLTKNSIRVLCNANSSERFNPSKDVSLPEINLKTPDPYGIIGGPSPSHRPTLAFFAGGMHGPIRPGLLKHWKGKDDDMKVYEYLPKHVSYYDIMKKSKFCLCPSGYEVASPRIVEAIYAECVPVIISDHYVLPFSDVLDWKAFSVEVSMADIPN
;
A
#
# COMPACT_ATOMS: atom_id res chain seq x y z
N MET A 1 41.32 54.86 5.32
CA MET A 1 40.22 55.84 5.45
C MET A 1 38.96 55.01 5.70
N ALA A 2 38.73 54.65 6.97
CA ALA A 2 37.80 55.32 7.90
C ALA A 2 36.35 55.14 7.40
N TYR A 3 35.48 54.45 8.13
CA TYR A 3 34.89 54.97 9.36
C TYR A 3 34.59 53.91 10.44
N GLU A 4 34.79 54.33 11.69
CA GLU A 4 34.62 53.66 12.98
C GLU A 4 33.17 53.66 13.51
N ASN A 5 33.00 52.92 14.62
CA ASN A 5 32.02 53.04 15.73
C ASN A 5 30.94 51.95 15.75
N ALA A 6 30.65 51.26 16.87
CA ALA A 6 31.11 51.38 18.25
C ALA A 6 30.91 50.04 18.99
N LEU A 7 31.82 49.74 19.92
CA LEU A 7 31.65 48.73 20.96
C LEU A 7 30.67 49.27 22.03
N SER A 8 29.56 48.57 22.23
CA SER A 8 28.79 48.60 23.48
C SER A 8 28.49 47.15 23.86
N SER A 9 29.12 46.69 24.92
CA SER A 9 29.04 45.33 25.45
C SER A 9 27.82 45.19 26.36
N SER A 10 26.79 44.47 25.91
CA SER A 10 25.79 43.84 26.78
C SER A 10 26.12 42.36 26.95
N PRO A 11 25.93 41.76 28.15
CA PRO A 11 26.17 40.34 28.32
C PRO A 11 25.16 39.52 27.50
N PRO A 12 25.54 38.34 27.00
CA PRO A 12 24.63 37.50 26.22
C PRO A 12 23.42 37.11 27.09
N PRO A 13 22.21 37.00 26.49
CA PRO A 13 21.06 36.54 27.23
C PRO A 13 21.30 35.12 27.73
N LEU A 14 20.93 34.88 29.00
CA LEU A 14 20.90 33.55 29.60
C LEU A 14 20.16 32.60 28.64
N GLY A 15 20.87 31.58 28.16
CA GLY A 15 20.29 30.55 27.32
C GLY A 15 19.08 29.89 28.01
N PRO A 16 18.13 29.33 27.24
CA PRO A 16 16.95 28.71 27.81
C PRO A 16 17.36 27.60 28.78
N THR A 17 16.81 27.66 29.99
CA THR A 17 16.91 26.60 30.99
C THR A 17 16.43 25.27 30.38
N PRO A 18 17.24 24.19 30.42
CA PRO A 18 16.81 22.93 29.85
C PRO A 18 15.82 22.25 30.80
N GLN A 19 14.52 22.28 30.49
CA GLN A 19 13.54 21.21 30.76
C GLN A 19 12.38 21.35 29.76
N PRO A 20 12.01 20.29 28.98
CA PRO A 20 11.21 19.18 29.52
C PRO A 20 11.40 17.85 28.76
N VAL A 21 12.55 17.17 28.89
CA VAL A 21 12.74 15.85 28.21
C VAL A 21 12.07 14.72 29.01
N MET A 22 12.06 14.77 30.35
CA MET A 22 11.51 13.69 31.20
C MET A 22 9.99 13.56 31.17
N ASN A 23 9.24 14.66 31.05
CA ASN A 23 7.77 14.63 31.04
C ASN A 23 7.20 14.10 29.71
N ILE A 24 7.91 14.31 28.61
CA ILE A 24 7.52 13.81 27.28
C ILE A 24 7.64 12.29 27.24
N THR A 25 8.75 11.72 27.75
CA THR A 25 8.95 10.26 27.79
C THR A 25 7.88 9.55 28.61
N ARG A 26 7.57 10.04 29.82
CA ARG A 26 6.50 9.46 30.66
C ARG A 26 5.12 9.51 30.02
N LYS A 27 4.80 10.58 29.30
CA LYS A 27 3.51 10.73 28.62
C LYS A 27 3.39 9.78 27.44
N VAL A 28 4.48 9.60 26.69
CA VAL A 28 4.58 8.64 25.58
C VAL A 28 4.42 7.20 26.08
N ASP A 29 5.10 6.85 27.18
CA ASP A 29 5.02 5.51 27.78
C ASP A 29 3.58 5.19 28.23
N TYR A 30 2.91 6.14 28.89
CA TYR A 30 1.52 5.99 29.31
C TYR A 30 0.54 5.81 28.13
N GLN A 31 0.74 6.55 27.04
CA GLN A 31 -0.08 6.41 25.83
C GLN A 31 0.11 5.04 25.17
N LEU A 32 1.35 4.55 25.12
CA LEU A 32 1.68 3.23 24.56
C LEU A 32 1.10 2.10 25.41
N GLU A 33 1.17 2.21 26.74
CA GLU A 33 0.55 1.25 27.66
C GLU A 33 -0.97 1.20 27.52
N ARG A 34 -1.63 2.36 27.39
CA ARG A 34 -3.07 2.43 27.15
C ARG A 34 -3.45 1.78 25.82
N LEU A 35 -2.71 2.08 24.76
CA LEU A 35 -2.92 1.48 23.44
C LEU A 35 -2.74 -0.04 23.49
N GLU A 36 -1.68 -0.53 24.13
CA GLU A 36 -1.42 -1.98 24.22
C GLU A 36 -2.47 -2.70 25.07
N ALA A 37 -2.96 -2.08 26.16
CA ALA A 37 -4.08 -2.61 26.93
C ALA A 37 -5.37 -2.70 26.10
N GLU A 38 -5.61 -1.72 25.23
CA GLU A 38 -6.72 -1.74 24.28
C GLU A 38 -6.57 -2.83 23.23
N LEU A 39 -5.40 -2.95 22.60
CA LEU A 39 -5.10 -3.98 21.61
C LEU A 39 -5.19 -5.39 22.21
N LYS A 40 -4.74 -5.57 23.45
CA LYS A 40 -4.88 -6.83 24.19
C LYS A 40 -6.34 -7.27 24.30
N ARG A 41 -7.25 -6.34 24.60
CA ARG A 41 -8.71 -6.63 24.63
C ARG A 41 -9.23 -7.06 23.25
N SER A 42 -8.80 -6.41 22.17
CA SER A 42 -9.18 -6.82 20.81
C SER A 42 -8.69 -8.23 20.48
N ARG A 43 -7.43 -8.53 20.78
CA ARG A 43 -6.85 -9.87 20.54
C ARG A 43 -7.60 -10.96 21.31
N ILE A 44 -8.06 -10.68 22.53
CA ILE A 44 -8.89 -11.61 23.31
C ILE A 44 -10.24 -11.82 22.61
N ALA A 45 -10.95 -10.75 22.26
CA ALA A 45 -12.25 -10.84 21.58
C ALA A 45 -12.17 -11.61 20.25
N ILE A 46 -11.11 -11.38 19.45
CA ILE A 46 -10.87 -12.10 18.20
C ILE A 46 -10.64 -13.60 18.45
N ARG A 47 -9.87 -13.95 19.48
CA ARG A 47 -9.63 -15.36 19.85
C ARG A 47 -10.89 -16.06 20.33
N GLU A 48 -11.72 -15.39 21.11
CA GLU A 48 -13.01 -15.91 21.56
C GLU A 48 -13.94 -16.16 20.36
N ALA A 49 -14.04 -15.22 19.43
CA ALA A 49 -14.80 -15.39 18.20
C ALA A 49 -14.27 -16.54 17.33
N ALA A 50 -12.95 -16.74 17.29
CA ALA A 50 -12.35 -17.85 16.55
C ALA A 50 -12.70 -19.24 17.11
N GLN A 51 -13.01 -19.34 18.41
CA GLN A 51 -13.34 -20.60 19.08
C GLN A 51 -14.83 -20.98 18.98
N GLN A 52 -15.68 -20.04 18.56
CA GLN A 52 -17.11 -20.29 18.41
C GLN A 52 -17.37 -21.20 17.18
N LYS A 53 -17.75 -22.45 17.45
CA LYS A 53 -18.06 -23.49 16.45
C LYS A 53 -19.44 -23.34 15.79
N ASN A 54 -20.28 -22.44 16.28
CA ASN A 54 -21.59 -22.18 15.69
C ASN A 54 -21.42 -21.21 14.52
N HIS A 55 -21.68 -21.71 13.31
CA HIS A 55 -21.62 -20.97 12.05
C HIS A 55 -22.66 -19.84 11.91
N THR A 56 -23.50 -19.65 12.93
CA THR A 56 -24.51 -18.60 12.99
C THR A 56 -24.35 -17.83 14.28
N ILE A 57 -23.65 -16.70 14.19
CA ILE A 57 -23.78 -15.65 15.18
C ILE A 57 -24.56 -14.53 14.50
N HIS A 58 -25.75 -14.25 15.01
CA HIS A 58 -26.42 -12.97 14.84
C HIS A 58 -25.60 -11.88 15.54
N ILE A 59 -24.45 -11.51 14.98
CA ILE A 59 -23.94 -10.16 15.20
C ILE A 59 -24.73 -9.34 14.19
N GLU A 60 -25.59 -8.45 14.67
CA GLU A 60 -26.24 -7.44 13.83
C GLU A 60 -25.15 -6.48 13.34
N ASP A 61 -24.44 -6.89 12.29
CA ASP A 61 -23.73 -5.99 11.40
C ASP A 61 -24.68 -5.72 10.24
N GLU A 62 -25.22 -4.49 10.19
CA GLU A 62 -26.12 -4.05 9.11
C GLU A 62 -25.43 -4.08 7.74
N ASP A 63 -24.10 -3.93 7.72
CA ASP A 63 -23.31 -3.78 6.50
C ASP A 63 -22.83 -5.14 5.98
N TYR A 64 -22.35 -6.07 6.84
CA TYR A 64 -21.72 -7.29 6.36
C TYR A 64 -21.46 -8.42 7.38
N VAL A 65 -21.95 -9.65 7.11
CA VAL A 65 -21.57 -10.89 7.84
C VAL A 65 -20.86 -11.86 6.88
N PRO A 66 -19.56 -12.15 7.06
CA PRO A 66 -18.80 -13.01 6.15
C PRO A 66 -19.29 -14.46 6.20
N ASN A 67 -19.51 -15.04 5.02
CA ASN A 67 -19.90 -16.43 4.84
C ASN A 67 -19.08 -17.09 3.72
N GLY A 68 -18.94 -18.41 3.77
CA GLY A 68 -18.30 -19.20 2.70
C GLY A 68 -16.84 -19.58 2.95
N PRO A 69 -16.25 -20.39 2.03
CA PRO A 69 -14.97 -21.07 2.24
C PRO A 69 -13.74 -20.18 2.03
N ILE A 70 -13.92 -18.94 1.55
CA ILE A 70 -12.81 -18.01 1.32
C ILE A 70 -12.11 -17.60 2.64
N TYR A 71 -12.82 -17.66 3.77
CA TYR A 71 -12.27 -17.32 5.08
C TYR A 71 -11.76 -18.55 5.82
N ARG A 72 -10.52 -18.50 6.29
CA ARG A 72 -9.98 -19.53 7.20
C ARG A 72 -10.79 -19.65 8.49
N ASN A 73 -11.30 -18.53 9.00
CA ASN A 73 -12.28 -18.46 10.09
C ASN A 73 -13.10 -17.16 9.95
N ALA A 74 -14.33 -17.27 9.44
CA ALA A 74 -15.18 -16.11 9.17
C ALA A 74 -15.53 -15.31 10.43
N ASN A 75 -15.77 -15.98 11.57
CA ASN A 75 -16.10 -15.34 12.84
C ASN A 75 -14.93 -14.50 13.38
N ALA A 76 -13.72 -15.06 13.32
CA ALA A 76 -12.50 -14.36 13.74
C ALA A 76 -12.24 -13.14 12.83
N PHE A 77 -12.39 -13.30 11.51
CA PHE A 77 -12.22 -12.23 10.54
C PHE A 77 -13.20 -11.09 10.79
N HIS A 78 -14.50 -11.39 10.91
CA HIS A 78 -15.54 -10.41 11.19
C HIS A 78 -15.29 -9.66 12.50
N ARG A 79 -14.98 -10.39 13.59
CA ARG A 79 -14.67 -9.77 14.87
C ARG A 79 -13.44 -8.86 14.79
N SER A 80 -12.42 -9.27 14.05
CA SER A 80 -11.22 -8.46 13.81
C SER A 80 -11.54 -7.16 13.08
N TYR A 81 -12.42 -7.22 12.07
CA TYR A 81 -12.90 -6.05 11.34
C TYR A 81 -13.62 -5.06 12.26
N LEU A 82 -14.59 -5.52 13.07
CA LEU A 82 -15.32 -4.66 14.00
C LEU A 82 -14.43 -4.02 15.08
N GLU A 83 -13.44 -4.77 15.59
CA GLU A 83 -12.46 -4.22 16.53
C GLU A 83 -11.58 -3.15 15.88
N MET A 84 -11.21 -3.33 14.60
CA MET A 84 -10.48 -2.33 13.82
C MET A 84 -11.32 -1.06 13.64
N GLU A 85 -12.58 -1.18 13.21
CA GLU A 85 -13.45 -0.01 13.01
C GLU A 85 -13.69 0.81 14.29
N LYS A 86 -13.86 0.11 15.41
CA LYS A 86 -14.04 0.73 16.71
C LYS A 86 -12.81 1.52 17.16
N LYS A 87 -11.61 1.00 16.91
CA LYS A 87 -10.38 1.48 17.55
C LYS A 87 -9.51 2.32 16.65
N PHE A 88 -9.42 2.01 15.37
CA PHE A 88 -8.52 2.72 14.48
C PHE A 88 -8.98 4.17 14.29
N LYS A 89 -8.04 5.09 14.55
CA LYS A 89 -8.25 6.54 14.44
C LYS A 89 -7.05 7.21 13.79
N ILE A 90 -7.30 8.19 12.96
CA ILE A 90 -6.31 8.96 12.23
C ILE A 90 -6.54 10.44 12.54
N TYR A 91 -5.47 11.15 12.92
CA TYR A 91 -5.51 12.60 13.12
C TYR A 91 -4.94 13.28 11.88
N ILE A 92 -5.69 14.25 11.37
CA ILE A 92 -5.29 15.07 10.23
C ILE A 92 -4.77 16.38 10.82
N TYR A 93 -3.48 16.66 10.59
CA TYR A 93 -2.86 17.86 11.14
C TYR A 93 -3.48 19.12 10.52
N PRO A 94 -3.99 20.06 11.34
CA PRO A 94 -4.57 21.30 10.83
C PRO A 94 -3.49 22.34 10.48
N GLU A 95 -2.23 22.10 10.87
CA GLU A 95 -1.13 23.05 10.75
C GLU A 95 -0.18 22.69 9.61
N GLY A 96 0.10 23.68 8.75
CA GLY A 96 1.03 23.61 7.63
C GLY A 96 0.66 24.65 6.58
N GLU A 97 1.52 25.66 6.36
CA GLU A 97 1.41 26.50 5.16
C GLU A 97 1.59 25.60 3.93
N PRO A 98 0.68 25.63 2.95
CA PRO A 98 0.88 24.93 1.69
C PRO A 98 2.25 25.27 1.07
N PRO A 99 2.99 24.30 0.52
CA PRO A 99 2.57 22.93 0.23
C PRO A 99 3.24 21.90 1.15
N LEU A 100 2.57 21.50 2.23
CA LEU A 100 2.83 20.21 2.89
C LEU A 100 1.94 19.13 2.24
N PHE A 101 2.19 18.81 0.96
CA PHE A 101 1.64 17.65 0.22
C PHE A 101 0.21 17.19 0.60
N HIS A 102 -0.78 18.10 0.57
CA HIS A 102 -2.17 17.76 0.91
C HIS A 102 -3.04 17.43 -0.30
N ASP A 103 -2.50 17.55 -1.52
CA ASP A 103 -3.21 17.23 -2.76
C ASP A 103 -2.50 16.09 -3.48
N GLY A 104 -3.16 14.92 -3.50
CA GLY A 104 -2.77 13.79 -4.34
C GLY A 104 -3.64 13.76 -5.60
N PRO A 105 -3.07 13.56 -6.80
CA PRO A 105 -3.88 13.43 -8.00
C PRO A 105 -4.77 12.18 -7.87
N CYS A 106 -6.09 12.34 -8.05
CA CYS A 106 -7.05 11.22 -8.02
C CYS A 106 -7.07 10.37 -9.31
N GLN A 107 -6.06 10.53 -10.17
CA GLN A 107 -5.91 9.86 -11.46
C GLN A 107 -4.48 9.34 -11.62
N SER A 108 -4.26 8.43 -12.57
CA SER A 108 -2.96 7.81 -12.85
C SER A 108 -2.46 6.92 -11.69
N ILE A 109 -1.16 6.64 -11.64
CA ILE A 109 -0.52 5.72 -10.69
C ILE A 109 -0.59 6.16 -9.22
N TYR A 110 -0.78 7.46 -8.96
CA TYR A 110 -0.96 8.02 -7.61
C TYR A 110 -2.44 8.17 -7.22
N SER A 111 -3.36 7.67 -8.04
CA SER A 111 -4.80 7.83 -7.85
C SER A 111 -5.30 7.32 -6.50
N MET A 112 -4.70 6.27 -5.95
CA MET A 112 -5.08 5.75 -4.64
C MET A 112 -4.64 6.62 -3.48
N GLU A 113 -3.48 7.26 -3.56
CA GLU A 113 -3.06 8.24 -2.55
C GLU A 113 -4.03 9.42 -2.56
N GLY A 114 -4.37 9.95 -3.73
CA GLY A 114 -5.38 11.00 -3.88
C GLY A 114 -6.77 10.59 -3.37
N ARG A 115 -7.23 9.38 -3.72
CA ARG A 115 -8.50 8.81 -3.22
C ARG A 115 -8.49 8.64 -1.70
N PHE A 116 -7.41 8.08 -1.15
CA PHE A 116 -7.25 7.88 0.29
C PHE A 116 -7.27 9.22 1.03
N ILE A 117 -6.55 10.23 0.53
CA ILE A 117 -6.55 11.59 1.09
C ILE A 117 -7.96 12.21 0.99
N HIS A 118 -8.64 12.08 -0.15
CA HIS A 118 -10.00 12.59 -0.32
C HIS A 118 -10.99 11.93 0.64
N ASP A 119 -10.93 10.60 0.77
CA ASP A 119 -11.85 9.84 1.61
C ASP A 119 -11.55 10.03 3.10
N ILE A 120 -10.29 10.31 3.48
CA ILE A 120 -9.93 10.64 4.86
C ILE A 120 -10.27 12.08 5.23
N GLN A 121 -10.15 13.03 4.31
CA GLN A 121 -10.54 14.42 4.52
C GLN A 121 -12.07 14.57 4.62
N LYS A 122 -12.82 13.73 3.92
CA LYS A 122 -14.26 13.55 4.19
C LYS A 122 -14.41 12.93 5.56
N LYS A 123 -14.77 13.74 6.55
CA LYS A 123 -15.04 13.33 7.94
C LYS A 123 -15.72 11.95 7.98
N ASN A 124 -14.95 10.93 8.39
CA ASN A 124 -15.38 9.54 8.41
C ASN A 124 -15.17 8.92 9.80
N ARG A 125 -15.65 7.68 9.97
CA ARG A 125 -15.59 6.93 11.24
C ARG A 125 -14.16 6.70 11.79
N PHE A 126 -13.14 6.85 10.94
CA PHE A 126 -11.73 6.68 11.27
C PHE A 126 -11.00 7.99 11.58
N THR A 127 -11.62 9.16 11.38
CA THR A 127 -10.97 10.46 11.70
C THR A 127 -11.17 10.86 13.17
N THR A 128 -10.16 11.48 13.78
CA THR A 128 -10.23 12.07 15.13
C THR A 128 -9.70 13.50 15.12
N ASN A 129 -10.30 14.38 15.93
CA ASN A 129 -9.79 15.73 16.21
C ASN A 129 -8.81 15.76 17.38
N ASP A 130 -8.61 14.61 18.04
CA ASP A 130 -7.70 14.44 19.17
C ASP A 130 -6.46 13.68 18.69
N PRO A 131 -5.28 14.33 18.56
CA PRO A 131 -4.05 13.69 18.09
C PRO A 131 -3.58 12.58 19.02
N GLU A 132 -3.95 12.59 20.31
CA GLU A 132 -3.57 11.56 21.28
C GLU A 132 -4.41 10.28 21.16
N LYS A 133 -5.50 10.33 20.39
CA LYS A 133 -6.30 9.15 20.03
C LYS A 133 -5.88 8.55 18.69
N ALA A 134 -5.06 9.25 17.93
CA ALA A 134 -4.63 8.80 16.61
C ALA A 134 -3.60 7.69 16.69
N HIS A 135 -3.61 6.85 15.67
CA HIS A 135 -2.68 5.76 15.46
C HIS A 135 -1.57 6.17 14.44
N GLY A 136 -1.52 7.45 14.00
CA GLY A 136 -0.45 8.10 13.19
C GLY A 136 -0.86 9.48 12.59
N PRO A 137 0.00 10.27 11.85
CA PRO A 137 1.47 10.12 11.58
C PRO A 137 2.36 11.40 11.76
N HIS A 138 3.70 11.33 11.58
CA HIS A 138 4.53 12.41 10.95
C HIS A 138 5.89 11.89 10.40
N VAL A 139 6.12 12.04 9.09
CA VAL A 139 7.40 11.93 8.35
C VAL A 139 8.33 10.75 8.73
N SER A 140 7.95 9.55 8.28
CA SER A 140 8.39 8.25 8.82
C SER A 140 9.86 7.85 8.61
N TRP A 141 10.68 8.66 7.93
CA TRP A 141 12.05 8.31 7.58
C TRP A 141 13.08 9.12 8.37
N ALA A 142 12.79 10.39 8.62
CA ALA A 142 13.67 11.29 9.37
C ALA A 142 13.58 11.08 10.89
N ILE A 143 12.52 10.42 11.38
CA ILE A 143 12.23 10.26 12.81
C ILE A 143 12.25 8.77 13.20
N PRO A 144 13.37 8.25 13.74
CA PRO A 144 13.55 6.82 14.07
C PRO A 144 12.47 6.25 15.01
N TYR A 145 11.99 7.08 15.94
CA TYR A 145 10.91 6.71 16.85
C TYR A 145 9.63 6.32 16.10
N LEU A 146 9.24 7.08 15.08
CA LEU A 146 8.04 6.80 14.30
C LEU A 146 8.26 5.64 13.33
N THR A 147 9.44 5.53 12.71
CA THR A 147 9.81 4.34 11.93
C THR A 147 9.63 3.05 12.74
N LYS A 148 9.91 3.08 14.04
CA LYS A 148 9.75 1.93 14.93
C LYS A 148 8.28 1.69 15.31
N ASN A 149 7.58 2.74 15.73
CA ASN A 149 6.31 2.62 16.45
C ASN A 149 5.04 2.89 15.62
N SER A 150 5.15 3.26 14.34
CA SER A 150 3.97 3.39 13.45
C SER A 150 3.80 2.20 12.52
N ILE A 151 2.55 1.97 12.11
CA ILE A 151 2.19 1.12 10.97
C ILE A 151 2.29 1.98 9.71
N ARG A 152 3.02 1.51 8.70
CA ARG A 152 3.08 2.17 7.39
C ARG A 152 2.22 1.42 6.39
N VAL A 153 1.53 2.15 5.53
CA VAL A 153 0.78 1.61 4.40
C VAL A 153 1.54 2.06 3.15
N LEU A 154 2.10 1.13 2.38
CA LEU A 154 3.04 1.45 1.29
C LEU A 154 2.71 0.64 0.04
N CYS A 155 2.71 1.30 -1.12
CA CYS A 155 2.66 0.62 -2.42
C CYS A 155 3.99 -0.09 -2.72
N ASN A 156 5.11 0.61 -2.52
CA ASN A 156 6.45 0.05 -2.64
C ASN A 156 6.83 -0.78 -1.39
N ALA A 157 6.16 -1.91 -1.19
CA ALA A 157 6.35 -2.81 -0.04
C ALA A 157 7.58 -3.72 -0.19
N ASN A 158 8.78 -3.13 -0.18
CA ASN A 158 10.04 -3.84 -0.38
C ASN A 158 10.66 -4.35 0.94
N SER A 159 10.69 -5.67 1.13
CA SER A 159 11.24 -6.32 2.33
C SER A 159 12.78 -6.29 2.43
N SER A 160 13.50 -6.07 1.33
CA SER A 160 14.97 -5.82 1.36
C SER A 160 15.29 -4.39 1.78
N GLU A 161 14.30 -3.51 1.75
CA GLU A 161 14.38 -2.19 2.33
C GLU A 161 13.86 -2.25 3.77
N ARG A 162 13.27 -1.17 4.27
CA ARG A 162 12.83 -1.08 5.66
C ARG A 162 11.43 -1.64 5.87
N PHE A 163 10.73 -2.13 4.85
CA PHE A 163 9.35 -2.66 5.00
C PHE A 163 9.33 -3.87 5.93
N ASN A 164 8.52 -3.83 6.97
CA ASN A 164 8.39 -4.91 7.93
C ASN A 164 7.01 -5.58 7.77
N PRO A 165 6.91 -6.77 7.15
CA PRO A 165 5.62 -7.43 6.91
C PRO A 165 4.88 -7.85 8.18
N SER A 166 5.54 -7.90 9.35
CA SER A 166 4.88 -8.17 10.63
C SER A 166 4.24 -6.91 11.24
N LYS A 167 4.43 -5.73 10.65
CA LYS A 167 4.01 -4.45 11.21
C LYS A 167 3.35 -3.52 10.18
N ASP A 168 3.93 -3.43 8.99
CA ASP A 168 3.49 -2.57 7.90
C ASP A 168 2.52 -3.30 6.98
N VAL A 169 1.73 -2.53 6.23
CA VAL A 169 0.69 -3.00 5.32
C VAL A 169 1.10 -2.68 3.89
N SER A 170 1.08 -3.70 3.03
CA SER A 170 1.27 -3.51 1.59
C SER A 170 -0.04 -3.09 0.95
N LEU A 171 -0.01 -2.01 0.18
CA LEU A 171 -1.14 -1.50 -0.59
C LEU A 171 -0.90 -1.82 -2.06
N PRO A 172 -1.91 -2.26 -2.84
CA PRO A 172 -1.70 -2.39 -4.28
C PRO A 172 -1.31 -1.05 -4.90
N GLU A 173 -0.73 -1.05 -6.09
CA GLU A 173 -0.61 0.12 -6.96
C GLU A 173 -1.72 0.02 -8.04
N ILE A 174 -2.43 1.12 -8.31
CA ILE A 174 -3.54 1.14 -9.28
C ILE A 174 -3.39 2.38 -10.14
N ASN A 175 -3.39 2.16 -11.46
CA ASN A 175 -3.34 3.21 -12.46
C ASN A 175 -4.74 3.48 -13.02
N LEU A 176 -5.50 4.35 -12.35
CA LEU A 176 -6.82 4.76 -12.84
C LEU A 176 -6.67 5.79 -13.97
N LYS A 177 -6.74 5.32 -15.22
CA LYS A 177 -6.79 6.19 -16.40
C LYS A 177 -8.19 6.74 -16.66
N THR A 178 -9.22 6.03 -16.23
CA THR A 178 -10.63 6.41 -16.35
C THR A 178 -11.35 6.15 -15.02
N PRO A 179 -12.41 6.91 -14.68
CA PRO A 179 -13.22 6.68 -13.48
C PRO A 179 -13.92 5.32 -13.48
N ASP A 180 -14.10 4.74 -14.66
CA ASP A 180 -14.78 3.49 -14.90
C ASP A 180 -13.78 2.33 -15.12
N PRO A 181 -13.70 1.32 -14.23
CA PRO A 181 -12.89 0.12 -14.42
C PRO A 181 -13.51 -0.90 -15.40
N TYR A 182 -14.78 -0.76 -15.80
CA TYR A 182 -15.48 -1.73 -16.67
C TYR A 182 -14.86 -1.85 -18.07
N GLY A 183 -14.06 -0.88 -18.51
CA GLY A 183 -13.34 -0.97 -19.80
C GLY A 183 -12.22 -2.02 -19.84
N ILE A 184 -11.74 -2.46 -18.68
CA ILE A 184 -10.66 -3.46 -18.53
C ILE A 184 -11.24 -4.88 -18.35
N ILE A 185 -12.50 -4.98 -17.91
CA ILE A 185 -13.18 -6.24 -17.64
C ILE A 185 -13.74 -6.82 -18.96
N GLY A 186 -13.81 -8.16 -19.02
CA GLY A 186 -14.33 -8.91 -20.15
C GLY A 186 -13.24 -9.39 -21.12
N GLY A 187 -13.62 -10.21 -22.10
CA GLY A 187 -12.68 -10.83 -23.04
C GLY A 187 -13.05 -12.27 -23.35
N PRO A 188 -12.26 -12.96 -24.19
CA PRO A 188 -12.41 -14.39 -24.42
C PRO A 188 -12.18 -15.19 -23.13
N SER A 189 -12.88 -16.31 -22.98
CA SER A 189 -12.60 -17.26 -21.90
C SER A 189 -11.13 -17.71 -21.93
N PRO A 190 -10.53 -18.11 -20.80
CA PRO A 190 -9.11 -18.48 -20.73
C PRO A 190 -8.65 -19.48 -21.82
N SER A 191 -9.50 -20.43 -22.20
CA SER A 191 -9.26 -21.42 -23.26
C SER A 191 -9.20 -20.84 -24.68
N HIS A 192 -9.87 -19.71 -24.94
CA HIS A 192 -9.97 -19.07 -26.24
C HIS A 192 -9.05 -17.84 -26.39
N ARG A 193 -8.20 -17.56 -25.41
CA ARG A 193 -7.25 -16.46 -25.47
C ARG A 193 -6.11 -16.78 -26.45
N PRO A 194 -5.91 -15.98 -27.52
CA PRO A 194 -4.96 -16.29 -28.58
C PRO A 194 -3.51 -15.99 -28.20
N THR A 195 -3.26 -15.16 -27.18
CA THR A 195 -1.90 -14.78 -26.77
C THR A 195 -1.50 -15.54 -25.50
N LEU A 196 -0.32 -16.15 -25.48
CA LEU A 196 0.19 -16.80 -24.27
C LEU A 196 0.55 -15.77 -23.21
N ALA A 197 1.48 -14.86 -23.53
CA ALA A 197 1.97 -13.86 -22.59
C ALA A 197 2.03 -12.46 -23.19
N PHE A 198 1.81 -11.44 -22.37
CA PHE A 198 1.88 -10.05 -22.78
C PHE A 198 2.69 -9.17 -21.83
N PHE A 199 3.45 -8.25 -22.41
CA PHE A 199 4.07 -7.13 -21.72
C PHE A 199 4.10 -5.90 -22.63
N ALA A 200 3.77 -4.72 -22.07
CA ALA A 200 4.20 -3.46 -22.67
C ALA A 200 4.68 -2.46 -21.62
N GLY A 201 5.85 -1.89 -21.86
CA GLY A 201 6.44 -0.88 -21.00
C GLY A 201 7.85 -0.47 -21.41
N GLY A 202 8.16 0.81 -21.21
CA GLY A 202 9.49 1.36 -21.51
C GLY A 202 10.59 0.83 -20.58
N MET A 203 11.83 1.10 -20.98
CA MET A 203 13.08 0.77 -20.26
C MET A 203 13.11 1.44 -18.88
N HIS A 204 12.80 0.67 -17.84
CA HIS A 204 12.71 1.18 -16.47
C HIS A 204 12.99 0.03 -15.48
N GLY A 205 13.90 0.27 -14.55
CA GLY A 205 14.39 -0.76 -13.62
C GLY A 205 15.35 -1.76 -14.27
N PRO A 206 15.91 -2.68 -13.47
CA PRO A 206 16.95 -3.63 -13.90
C PRO A 206 16.41 -4.78 -14.77
N ILE A 207 15.13 -5.12 -14.65
CA ILE A 207 14.53 -6.31 -15.29
C ILE A 207 14.18 -6.05 -16.76
N ARG A 208 13.59 -4.89 -17.05
CA ARG A 208 13.02 -4.59 -18.37
C ARG A 208 14.04 -4.62 -19.52
N PRO A 209 15.30 -4.18 -19.35
CA PRO A 209 16.33 -4.33 -20.38
C PRO A 209 16.52 -5.79 -20.84
N GLY A 210 16.69 -6.73 -19.90
CA GLY A 210 16.85 -8.16 -20.22
C GLY A 210 15.59 -8.74 -20.86
N LEU A 211 14.42 -8.46 -20.30
CA LEU A 211 13.12 -8.91 -20.82
C LEU A 211 12.89 -8.42 -22.26
N LEU A 212 13.09 -7.12 -22.53
CA LEU A 212 12.93 -6.55 -23.87
C LEU A 212 13.98 -7.10 -24.83
N LYS A 213 15.24 -7.20 -24.41
CA LYS A 213 16.31 -7.79 -25.22
C LYS A 213 15.99 -9.24 -25.59
N HIS A 214 15.41 -10.02 -24.70
CA HIS A 214 15.16 -11.44 -24.92
C HIS A 214 13.90 -11.69 -25.77
N TRP A 215 12.76 -11.07 -25.44
CA TRP A 215 11.46 -11.46 -26.02
C TRP A 215 10.82 -10.45 -26.99
N LYS A 216 11.26 -9.18 -27.02
CA LYS A 216 10.64 -8.16 -27.91
C LYS A 216 10.72 -8.58 -29.38
N GLY A 217 9.58 -8.93 -29.96
CA GLY A 217 9.45 -9.31 -31.37
C GLY A 217 10.16 -10.62 -31.74
N LYS A 218 10.40 -11.52 -30.79
CA LYS A 218 11.12 -12.79 -31.03
C LYS A 218 10.27 -14.05 -30.91
N ASP A 219 9.06 -13.93 -30.39
CA ASP A 219 8.16 -15.05 -30.15
C ASP A 219 6.72 -14.61 -30.46
N ASP A 220 6.00 -15.40 -31.26
CA ASP A 220 4.65 -15.07 -31.70
C ASP A 220 3.60 -15.26 -30.60
N ASP A 221 3.85 -16.17 -29.64
CA ASP A 221 3.00 -16.43 -28.49
C ASP A 221 3.23 -15.41 -27.37
N MET A 222 4.40 -14.76 -27.34
CA MET A 222 4.74 -13.70 -26.38
C MET A 222 4.72 -12.30 -26.99
N LYS A 223 3.65 -11.55 -26.72
CA LYS A 223 3.50 -10.16 -27.17
C LYS A 223 4.23 -9.19 -26.24
N VAL A 224 5.50 -8.92 -26.54
CA VAL A 224 6.36 -8.02 -25.76
C VAL A 224 6.67 -6.74 -26.52
N TYR A 225 6.30 -5.60 -25.94
CA TYR A 225 6.49 -4.27 -26.52
C TYR A 225 7.20 -3.30 -25.57
N GLU A 226 8.02 -2.41 -26.12
CA GLU A 226 8.53 -1.26 -25.37
C GLU A 226 7.53 -0.09 -25.42
N TYR A 227 7.04 0.20 -26.63
CA TYR A 227 5.95 1.13 -26.91
C TYR A 227 4.97 0.43 -27.84
N LEU A 228 3.67 0.57 -27.55
CA LEU A 228 2.63 0.02 -28.41
C LEU A 228 2.53 0.83 -29.72
N PRO A 229 2.26 0.17 -30.87
CA PRO A 229 1.94 0.87 -32.10
C PRO A 229 0.71 1.78 -31.94
N LYS A 230 0.63 2.84 -32.76
CA LYS A 230 -0.56 3.70 -32.80
C LYS A 230 -1.80 2.85 -33.12
N HIS A 231 -2.91 3.14 -32.43
CA HIS A 231 -4.20 2.43 -32.55
C HIS A 231 -4.25 1.00 -32.00
N VAL A 232 -3.20 0.53 -31.33
CA VAL A 232 -3.22 -0.75 -30.60
C VAL A 232 -3.60 -0.49 -29.15
N SER A 233 -4.67 -1.12 -28.69
CA SER A 233 -5.18 -0.99 -27.32
C SER A 233 -4.42 -1.91 -26.37
N TYR A 234 -3.84 -1.33 -25.33
CA TYR A 234 -3.12 -2.04 -24.25
C TYR A 234 -4.02 -3.07 -23.57
N TYR A 235 -5.20 -2.63 -23.11
CA TYR A 235 -6.12 -3.50 -22.38
C TYR A 235 -6.74 -4.57 -23.27
N ASP A 236 -6.93 -4.33 -24.57
CA ASP A 236 -7.45 -5.37 -25.47
C ASP A 236 -6.45 -6.52 -25.67
N ILE A 237 -5.14 -6.24 -25.63
CA ILE A 237 -4.14 -7.30 -25.66
C ILE A 237 -4.12 -8.04 -24.32
N MET A 238 -4.18 -7.34 -23.18
CA MET A 238 -4.26 -7.99 -21.86
C MET A 238 -5.44 -8.95 -21.77
N LYS A 239 -6.65 -8.51 -22.14
CA LYS A 239 -7.87 -9.33 -22.14
C LYS A 239 -7.78 -10.56 -23.05
N LYS A 240 -6.92 -10.53 -24.08
CA LYS A 240 -6.65 -11.63 -25.02
C LYS A 240 -5.44 -12.48 -24.62
N SER A 241 -4.78 -12.18 -23.50
CA SER A 241 -3.57 -12.86 -23.03
C SER A 241 -3.87 -13.78 -21.85
N LYS A 242 -3.20 -14.93 -21.79
CA LYS A 242 -3.33 -15.86 -20.65
C LYS A 242 -2.51 -15.38 -19.45
N PHE A 243 -1.30 -14.90 -19.72
CA PHE A 243 -0.34 -14.41 -18.73
C PHE A 243 0.04 -12.95 -19.01
N CYS A 244 0.15 -12.14 -17.96
CA CYS A 244 0.53 -10.73 -18.06
C CYS A 244 1.78 -10.48 -17.23
N LEU A 245 2.90 -10.18 -17.90
CA LEU A 245 4.17 -9.96 -17.22
C LEU A 245 4.13 -8.63 -16.48
N CYS A 246 4.47 -8.68 -15.19
CA CYS A 246 4.48 -7.58 -14.25
C CYS A 246 5.88 -7.38 -13.69
N PRO A 247 6.88 -7.00 -14.52
CA PRO A 247 8.22 -6.73 -14.02
C PRO A 247 8.26 -5.47 -13.17
N SER A 248 8.91 -5.58 -12.00
CA SER A 248 9.20 -4.44 -11.16
C SER A 248 10.10 -3.44 -11.88
N GLY A 249 9.98 -2.19 -11.46
CA GLY A 249 10.77 -1.06 -11.95
C GLY A 249 11.99 -0.81 -11.07
N TYR A 250 12.25 0.47 -10.81
CA TYR A 250 13.09 0.84 -9.66
C TYR A 250 12.37 0.60 -8.32
N GLU A 251 11.04 0.58 -8.35
CA GLU A 251 10.18 0.17 -7.26
C GLU A 251 9.72 -1.28 -7.48
N VAL A 252 9.45 -1.99 -6.39
CA VAL A 252 8.93 -3.37 -6.45
C VAL A 252 7.45 -3.42 -6.87
N ALA A 253 6.72 -2.32 -6.68
CA ALA A 253 5.33 -2.18 -7.07
C ALA A 253 5.16 -2.11 -8.61
N SER A 254 4.01 -2.59 -9.09
CA SER A 254 3.60 -2.41 -10.47
C SER A 254 2.08 -2.32 -10.56
N PRO A 255 1.52 -1.28 -11.22
CA PRO A 255 0.07 -1.18 -11.38
C PRO A 255 -0.47 -2.29 -12.29
N ARG A 256 0.41 -2.90 -13.10
CA ARG A 256 0.11 -4.01 -14.00
C ARG A 256 -0.44 -5.23 -13.28
N ILE A 257 -0.07 -5.46 -12.02
CA ILE A 257 -0.57 -6.60 -11.25
C ILE A 257 -2.09 -6.48 -11.10
N VAL A 258 -2.57 -5.29 -10.72
CA VAL A 258 -4.00 -5.03 -10.58
C VAL A 258 -4.70 -4.97 -11.94
N GLU A 259 -4.09 -4.34 -12.94
CA GLU A 259 -4.61 -4.33 -14.31
C GLU A 259 -4.77 -5.75 -14.88
N ALA A 260 -3.83 -6.66 -14.59
CA ALA A 260 -3.88 -8.06 -15.02
C ALA A 260 -5.04 -8.81 -14.35
N ILE A 261 -5.22 -8.65 -13.04
CA ILE A 261 -6.35 -9.24 -12.30
C ILE A 261 -7.68 -8.75 -12.88
N TYR A 262 -7.85 -7.46 -13.14
CA TYR A 262 -9.07 -6.92 -13.76
C TYR A 262 -9.32 -7.45 -15.18
N ALA A 263 -8.25 -7.64 -15.96
CA ALA A 263 -8.33 -8.24 -17.30
C ALA A 263 -8.48 -9.78 -17.27
N GLU A 264 -8.63 -10.36 -16.08
CA GLU A 264 -8.65 -11.80 -15.83
C GLU A 264 -7.42 -12.53 -16.38
N CYS A 265 -6.30 -11.81 -16.55
CA CYS A 265 -5.02 -12.28 -17.07
C CYS A 265 -4.14 -12.68 -15.89
N VAL A 266 -3.57 -13.89 -15.90
CA VAL A 266 -2.77 -14.38 -14.77
C VAL A 266 -1.54 -13.49 -14.60
N PRO A 267 -1.39 -12.76 -13.48
CA PRO A 267 -0.24 -11.90 -13.27
C PRO A 267 1.02 -12.77 -13.09
N VAL A 268 2.04 -12.49 -13.89
CA VAL A 268 3.39 -13.05 -13.73
C VAL A 268 4.24 -11.96 -13.08
N ILE A 269 4.38 -12.05 -11.77
CA ILE A 269 5.09 -11.08 -10.94
C ILE A 269 6.58 -11.38 -11.06
N ILE A 270 7.32 -10.44 -11.65
CA ILE A 270 8.77 -10.56 -11.81
C ILE A 270 9.40 -9.50 -10.92
N SER A 271 9.70 -9.88 -9.69
CA SER A 271 10.23 -8.98 -8.67
C SER A 271 10.87 -9.79 -7.55
N ASP A 272 11.94 -9.25 -6.97
CA ASP A 272 12.49 -9.78 -5.71
C ASP A 272 12.02 -8.92 -4.54
N HIS A 273 11.81 -9.55 -3.38
CA HIS A 273 11.49 -8.89 -2.11
C HIS A 273 10.15 -8.13 -2.02
N TYR A 274 9.30 -8.18 -3.05
CA TYR A 274 7.98 -7.56 -2.99
C TYR A 274 7.05 -8.30 -2.03
N VAL A 275 6.57 -7.62 -0.98
CA VAL A 275 5.50 -8.14 -0.14
C VAL A 275 4.17 -7.81 -0.80
N LEU A 276 3.51 -8.82 -1.36
CA LEU A 276 2.28 -8.62 -2.13
C LEU A 276 1.13 -8.12 -1.23
N PRO A 277 0.26 -7.24 -1.77
CA PRO A 277 -0.89 -6.72 -1.03
C PRO A 277 -1.80 -7.85 -0.55
N PHE A 278 -2.30 -7.72 0.68
CA PHE A 278 -3.19 -8.69 1.33
C PHE A 278 -2.63 -10.14 1.35
N SER A 279 -1.30 -10.32 1.36
CA SER A 279 -0.66 -11.65 1.38
C SER A 279 -0.92 -12.44 2.67
N ASP A 280 -1.46 -11.80 3.70
CA ASP A 280 -1.96 -12.43 4.93
C ASP A 280 -3.36 -13.06 4.76
N VAL A 281 -4.10 -12.68 3.71
CA VAL A 281 -5.46 -13.14 3.42
C VAL A 281 -5.54 -13.91 2.10
N LEU A 282 -4.86 -13.43 1.05
CA LEU A 282 -4.89 -13.98 -0.30
C LEU A 282 -3.75 -15.00 -0.50
N ASP A 283 -4.11 -16.19 -0.98
CA ASP A 283 -3.13 -17.15 -1.49
C ASP A 283 -2.72 -16.76 -2.92
N TRP A 284 -1.70 -15.91 -3.04
CA TRP A 284 -1.17 -15.46 -4.32
C TRP A 284 -0.73 -16.61 -5.23
N LYS A 285 -0.30 -17.75 -4.67
CA LYS A 285 0.12 -18.92 -5.45
C LYS A 285 -1.04 -19.59 -6.18
N ALA A 286 -2.28 -19.36 -5.74
CA ALA A 286 -3.47 -19.94 -6.37
C ALA A 286 -3.86 -19.24 -7.68
N PHE A 287 -3.43 -17.99 -7.90
CA PHE A 287 -3.88 -17.18 -9.04
C PHE A 287 -2.79 -16.34 -9.71
N SER A 288 -1.52 -16.48 -9.32
CA SER A 288 -0.40 -15.76 -9.92
C SER A 288 0.82 -16.66 -10.11
N VAL A 289 1.80 -16.17 -10.87
CA VAL A 289 3.11 -16.81 -11.01
C VAL A 289 4.16 -15.81 -10.52
N GLU A 290 5.02 -16.24 -9.60
CA GLU A 290 6.15 -15.44 -9.10
C GLU A 290 7.44 -15.92 -9.77
N VAL A 291 8.25 -14.99 -10.29
CA VAL A 291 9.51 -15.26 -10.98
C VAL A 291 10.59 -14.36 -10.38
N SER A 292 11.73 -14.93 -10.00
CA SER A 292 12.85 -14.14 -9.47
C SER A 292 13.49 -13.32 -10.59
N MET A 293 14.05 -12.15 -10.25
CA MET A 293 14.79 -11.37 -11.24
C MET A 293 15.98 -12.14 -11.83
N ALA A 294 16.59 -13.04 -11.05
CA ALA A 294 17.72 -13.86 -11.48
C ALA A 294 17.36 -14.86 -12.60
N ASP A 295 16.07 -15.21 -12.74
CA ASP A 295 15.58 -16.13 -13.76
C ASP A 295 15.32 -15.43 -15.11
N ILE A 296 15.43 -14.10 -15.16
CA ILE A 296 15.28 -13.34 -16.39
C ILE A 296 16.61 -13.34 -17.17
N PRO A 297 16.61 -13.73 -18.46
CA PRO A 297 17.82 -13.74 -19.26
C PRO A 297 18.47 -12.36 -19.41
N ASN A 298 19.80 -12.31 -19.29
CA ASN A 298 20.63 -11.09 -19.41
C ASN A 298 21.01 -10.70 -20.85
#